data_AF-A0A7V9R9X7-F1
#
_entry.id   AF-A0A7V9R9X7-F1
#
_cell.length_a   1.000
_cell.length_b   1.000
_cell.length_c   1.000
_cell.angle_alpha   90.00
_cell.angle_beta   90.00
_cell.angle_gamma   90.00
#
_symmetry.space_group_name_H-M   'P 1'
#
loop_
_entity.id
_entity.type
_entity.pdbx_description
1 polymer ?
#
loop_
_entity_poly.entity_id
_entity_poly.type
_entity_poly.pdbx_seq_one_letter_code
_entity_poly.pdbx_strand_id
1 'polypeptide(L)'
;FKKGLEQHLTQTRSHIENVEEVFAKVGEEAKSEECVGFEGLKKEHEQLVEESSEDLIDLVDTGAAARTEHYEIAAYEGLITMARHLGEKDAVPLLEANLKDEKETLKQVESISKRLAREQAKAEA
;
A
#
# COMPACT_ATOMS: atom_id res chain seq x y z
N PHE A 1 7.36 13.07 -3.42
CA PHE A 1 7.41 11.66 -3.00
C PHE A 1 7.34 11.57 -1.47
N LYS A 2 8.38 11.97 -0.72
CA LYS A 2 8.41 11.92 0.77
C LYS A 2 7.15 12.42 1.48
N LYS A 3 6.64 13.62 1.14
CA LYS A 3 5.38 14.15 1.69
C LYS A 3 4.16 13.24 1.44
N GLY A 4 4.13 12.57 0.29
CA GLY A 4 3.07 11.60 -0.02
C GLY A 4 3.14 10.37 0.87
N LEU A 5 4.35 9.90 1.20
CA LEU A 5 4.53 8.78 2.16
C LEU A 5 4.13 9.17 3.58
N GLU A 6 4.41 10.40 4.02
CA GLU A 6 3.97 10.89 5.34
C GLU A 6 2.43 10.96 5.44
N GLN A 7 1.78 11.41 4.36
CA GLN A 7 0.32 11.40 4.25
C GLN A 7 -0.20 9.96 4.27
N HIS A 8 0.38 9.07 3.47
CA HIS A 8 -0.03 7.69 3.41
C HIS A 8 0.15 6.98 4.75
N LEU A 9 1.26 7.20 5.47
CA LEU A 9 1.44 6.69 6.83
C LEU A 9 0.32 7.13 7.80
N THR A 10 -0.23 8.33 7.61
CA THR A 10 -1.38 8.80 8.39
C THR A 10 -2.65 8.05 7.99
N GLN A 11 -2.86 7.80 6.69
CA GLN A 11 -3.96 6.97 6.19
C GLN A 11 -3.86 5.53 6.74
N THR A 12 -2.69 4.90 6.65
CA THR A 12 -2.45 3.53 7.16
C THR A 12 -2.77 3.41 8.65
N ARG A 13 -2.52 4.45 9.46
CA ARG A 13 -2.93 4.44 10.88
C ARG A 13 -4.45 4.41 11.05
N SER A 14 -5.18 5.19 10.26
CA SER A 14 -6.65 5.12 10.24
C SER A 14 -7.18 3.82 9.64
N HIS A 15 -6.43 3.18 8.73
CA HIS A 15 -6.80 1.87 8.21
C HIS A 15 -6.80 0.79 9.28
N ILE A 16 -5.86 0.85 10.23
CA ILE A 16 -5.84 -0.04 11.41
C ILE A 16 -7.14 0.10 12.20
N GLU A 17 -7.58 1.34 12.49
CA GLU A 17 -8.83 1.61 13.22
C GLU A 17 -10.05 1.00 12.49
N ASN A 18 -10.10 1.15 11.16
CA ASN A 18 -11.15 0.55 10.33
C ASN A 18 -11.12 -0.99 10.39
N VAL A 19 -9.94 -1.61 10.34
CA VAL A 19 -9.79 -3.08 10.41
C VAL A 19 -10.17 -3.58 11.80
N GLU A 20 -9.79 -2.90 12.88
CA GLU A 20 -10.21 -3.24 14.24
C GLU A 20 -11.74 -3.15 14.39
N GLU A 21 -12.38 -2.15 13.78
CA GLU A 21 -13.84 -2.08 13.76
C GLU A 21 -14.46 -3.22 12.94
N VAL A 22 -13.85 -3.65 11.83
CA VAL A 22 -14.28 -4.84 11.08
C VAL A 22 -14.23 -6.10 11.96
N PHE A 23 -13.13 -6.33 12.70
CA PHE A 23 -13.02 -7.44 13.65
C PHE A 23 -14.15 -7.40 14.71
N ALA A 24 -14.40 -6.23 15.30
CA ALA A 24 -15.47 -6.06 16.27
C ALA A 24 -16.87 -6.37 15.69
N LYS A 25 -17.15 -6.00 14.43
CA LYS A 25 -18.42 -6.29 13.76
C LYS A 25 -18.64 -7.77 13.51
N VAL A 26 -17.58 -8.52 13.22
CA VAL A 26 -17.67 -9.98 13.00
C VAL A 26 -17.56 -10.78 14.30
N GLY A 27 -17.48 -10.11 15.45
CA GLY A 27 -17.44 -10.74 16.77
C GLY A 27 -16.10 -11.38 17.13
N GLU A 28 -15.02 -10.95 16.48
CA GLU A 28 -13.66 -11.48 16.68
C GLU A 28 -12.74 -10.40 17.26
N GLU A 29 -11.65 -10.82 17.90
CA GLU A 29 -10.62 -9.91 18.42
C GLU A 29 -9.51 -9.73 17.37
N ALA A 30 -9.17 -8.47 17.06
CA ALA A 30 -8.06 -8.16 16.17
C ALA A 30 -6.73 -8.61 16.80
N LYS A 31 -5.89 -9.29 16.02
CA LYS A 31 -4.56 -9.74 16.43
C LYS A 31 -3.54 -9.36 15.39
N SER A 32 -2.37 -8.93 15.86
CA SER A 32 -1.21 -8.72 15.01
C SER A 32 -0.66 -10.08 14.58
N GLU A 33 -0.42 -10.24 13.28
CA GLU A 33 0.21 -11.41 12.69
C GLU A 33 1.29 -10.96 11.69
N GLU A 34 2.38 -11.71 11.63
CA GLU A 34 3.44 -11.46 10.65
C GLU A 34 2.92 -11.82 9.24
N CYS A 35 2.96 -10.85 8.34
CA CYS A 35 2.54 -11.06 6.97
C CYS A 35 3.76 -11.37 6.08
N VAL A 36 3.89 -12.65 5.70
CA VAL A 36 5.01 -13.13 4.85
C VAL A 36 5.12 -12.34 3.54
N GLY A 37 3.99 -11.92 2.96
CA GLY A 37 3.98 -11.11 1.74
C GLY A 37 4.61 -9.73 1.93
N PHE A 38 4.27 -9.04 3.03
CA PHE A 38 4.87 -7.74 3.38
C PHE A 38 6.35 -7.85 3.72
N GLU A 39 6.75 -8.88 4.48
CA GLU A 39 8.17 -9.14 4.77
C GLU A 39 8.97 -9.40 3.49
N GLY A 40 8.37 -10.04 2.49
CA GLY A 40 8.97 -10.22 1.17
C GLY A 40 9.18 -8.89 0.44
N LEU A 41 8.16 -8.03 0.38
CA LEU A 41 8.24 -6.71 -0.26
C LEU A 41 9.30 -5.82 0.39
N LYS A 42 9.39 -5.84 1.73
CA LYS A 42 10.38 -5.10 2.48
C LYS A 42 11.81 -5.56 2.14
N LYS A 43 12.06 -6.87 2.13
CA LYS A 43 13.37 -7.43 1.78
C LYS A 43 13.78 -7.10 0.35
N GLU A 44 12.82 -7.17 -0.58
CA GLU A 44 13.08 -6.80 -1.98
C GLU A 44 13.46 -5.32 -2.10
N HIS A 45 12.78 -4.42 -1.37
CA HIS A 45 13.13 -2.99 -1.32
C HIS A 45 14.54 -2.77 -0.76
N GLU A 46 14.86 -3.37 0.39
CA GLU A 46 16.17 -3.27 1.02
C GLU A 46 17.30 -3.72 0.08
N GLN A 47 17.12 -4.87 -0.59
CA GLN A 47 18.09 -5.38 -1.56
C GLN A 47 18.27 -4.43 -2.75
N LEU A 48 17.17 -3.93 -3.32
CA LEU A 48 17.25 -3.02 -4.49
C LEU A 48 17.92 -1.69 -4.13
N VAL A 49 17.70 -1.18 -2.92
CA VAL A 49 18.38 0.03 -2.43
C VAL A 49 19.88 -0.20 -2.31
N GLU A 50 20.31 -1.35 -1.78
CA GLU A 50 21.74 -1.70 -1.66
C GLU A 50 22.44 -1.87 -3.02
N GLU A 51 21.72 -2.37 -4.02
CA GLU A 51 22.25 -2.61 -5.37
C GLU A 51 22.20 -1.37 -6.28
N SER A 52 21.54 -0.29 -5.86
CA SER A 52 21.28 0.89 -6.68
C SER A 52 22.22 2.06 -6.37
N SER A 53 22.48 2.89 -7.38
CA SER A 53 23.16 4.17 -7.20
C SER A 53 22.24 5.22 -6.57
N GLU A 54 22.84 6.22 -5.90
CA GLU A 54 22.10 7.24 -5.15
C GLU A 54 21.09 8.01 -6.00
N ASP A 55 21.39 8.22 -7.29
CA ASP A 55 20.52 8.89 -8.26
C ASP A 55 19.30 8.05 -8.68
N LEU A 56 19.33 6.73 -8.45
CA LEU A 56 18.22 5.82 -8.77
C LEU A 56 17.33 5.50 -7.56
N ILE A 57 17.70 5.90 -6.34
CA ILE A 57 16.97 5.54 -5.11
C ILE A 57 15.51 6.02 -5.16
N ASP A 58 15.24 7.25 -5.62
CA ASP A 58 13.86 7.75 -5.72
C ASP A 58 13.02 6.92 -6.71
N LEU A 59 13.62 6.36 -7.77
CA LEU A 59 12.94 5.45 -8.71
C LEU A 59 12.67 4.09 -8.06
N VAL A 60 13.66 3.54 -7.36
CA VAL A 60 13.52 2.29 -6.60
C VAL A 60 12.41 2.40 -5.57
N ASP A 61 12.40 3.47 -4.78
CA ASP A 61 11.41 3.69 -3.73
C ASP A 61 10.00 3.83 -4.30
N THR A 62 9.82 4.56 -5.42
CA THR A 62 8.49 4.64 -6.06
C THR A 62 8.03 3.31 -6.63
N GLY A 63 8.96 2.48 -7.14
CA GLY A 63 8.66 1.13 -7.58
C GLY A 63 8.24 0.22 -6.43
N ALA A 64 8.95 0.28 -5.31
CA ALA A 64 8.63 -0.49 -4.11
C ALA A 64 7.27 -0.07 -3.53
N ALA A 65 7.03 1.23 -3.40
CA ALA A 65 5.74 1.75 -2.96
C ALA A 65 4.59 1.22 -3.84
N ALA A 66 4.70 1.30 -5.17
CA ALA A 66 3.66 0.80 -6.07
C ALA A 66 3.38 -0.71 -5.89
N ARG A 67 4.41 -1.53 -5.64
CA ARG A 67 4.23 -2.97 -5.38
C ARG A 67 3.50 -3.22 -4.06
N THR A 68 3.81 -2.44 -3.02
CA THR A 68 3.08 -2.48 -1.75
C THR A 68 1.61 -2.13 -1.93
N GLU A 69 1.29 -1.03 -2.61
CA GLU A 69 -0.10 -0.64 -2.86
C GLU A 69 -0.87 -1.72 -3.65
N HIS A 70 -0.24 -2.36 -4.63
CA HIS A 70 -0.86 -3.45 -5.38
C HIS A 70 -1.19 -4.66 -4.49
N TYR A 71 -0.32 -4.98 -3.54
CA TYR A 71 -0.54 -6.04 -2.57
C TYR A 71 -1.74 -5.73 -1.66
N GLU A 72 -1.82 -4.50 -1.14
CA GLU A 72 -2.92 -4.05 -0.28
C GLU A 72 -4.25 -3.96 -1.03
N ILE A 73 -4.25 -3.44 -2.25
CA ILE A 73 -5.43 -3.41 -3.12
C ILE A 73 -5.98 -4.82 -3.31
N ALA A 74 -5.13 -5.80 -3.64
CA ALA A 74 -5.54 -7.19 -3.82
C ALA A 74 -6.10 -7.77 -2.51
N ALA A 75 -5.47 -7.47 -1.37
CA ALA A 75 -5.94 -7.92 -0.06
C ALA A 75 -7.34 -7.35 0.28
N TYR A 76 -7.54 -6.04 0.15
CA TYR A 76 -8.83 -5.40 0.42
C TYR A 76 -9.92 -5.83 -0.54
N GLU A 77 -9.63 -5.98 -1.84
CA GLU A 77 -10.59 -6.51 -2.82
C GLU A 77 -11.04 -7.94 -2.46
N GLY A 78 -10.11 -8.78 -2.00
CA GLY A 78 -10.39 -10.10 -1.47
C GLY A 78 -11.29 -10.05 -0.23
N LEU A 79 -10.93 -9.22 0.76
CA LEU A 79 -11.69 -9.05 2.00
C LEU A 79 -13.11 -8.54 1.75
N ILE A 80 -13.29 -7.53 0.89
CA ILE A 80 -14.61 -7.00 0.51
C ILE A 80 -15.44 -8.10 -0.16
N THR A 81 -14.83 -8.88 -1.06
CA THR A 81 -15.51 -9.98 -1.73
C THR A 81 -15.99 -11.01 -0.71
N MET A 82 -15.13 -11.40 0.25
CA MET A 82 -15.50 -12.35 1.31
C MET A 82 -16.59 -11.79 2.23
N ALA A 83 -16.46 -10.56 2.71
CA ALA A 83 -17.45 -9.91 3.58
C ALA A 83 -18.84 -9.88 2.93
N ARG A 84 -18.91 -9.53 1.63
CA ARG A 84 -20.18 -9.54 0.88
C ARG A 84 -20.80 -10.94 0.78
N HIS A 85 -19.99 -11.98 0.58
CA HIS A 85 -20.48 -13.36 0.47
C HIS A 85 -20.91 -13.96 1.81
N LEU A 86 -20.22 -13.61 2.89
CA LEU A 86 -20.53 -14.08 4.24
C LEU A 86 -21.69 -13.32 4.89
N GLY A 87 -22.13 -12.22 4.29
CA GLY A 87 -23.25 -11.41 4.80
C GLY A 87 -22.81 -10.30 5.76
N GLU A 88 -21.51 -10.08 5.93
CA GLU A 88 -20.89 -9.05 6.78
C GLU A 88 -20.96 -7.66 6.15
N LYS A 89 -22.17 -7.21 5.83
CA LYS A 89 -22.43 -5.98 5.06
C LYS A 89 -21.92 -4.73 5.75
N ASP A 90 -21.88 -4.72 7.08
CA ASP A 90 -21.45 -3.56 7.86
C ASP A 90 -19.93 -3.38 7.88
N ALA A 91 -19.17 -4.42 7.52
CA ALA A 91 -17.71 -4.36 7.35
C ALA A 91 -17.30 -3.77 6.00
N VAL A 92 -18.14 -3.91 4.97
CA VAL A 92 -17.81 -3.52 3.60
C VAL A 92 -17.45 -2.03 3.46
N PRO A 93 -18.19 -1.07 4.03
CA PRO A 93 -17.85 0.36 3.89
C PRO A 93 -16.49 0.73 4.48
N LEU A 94 -16.07 0.05 5.56
CA LEU A 94 -14.78 0.28 6.21
C LEU A 94 -13.62 -0.19 5.31
N LEU A 95 -13.75 -1.41 4.76
CA LEU A 95 -12.77 -1.97 3.84
C LEU A 95 -12.71 -1.18 2.51
N GLU A 96 -13.86 -0.70 2.02
CA GLU A 96 -13.93 0.14 0.82
C GLU A 96 -13.27 1.51 1.03
N ALA A 97 -13.33 2.06 2.24
CA ALA A 97 -12.63 3.29 2.58
C ALA A 97 -11.10 3.11 2.46
N ASN A 98 -10.55 2.04 3.06
CA ASN A 98 -9.12 1.73 2.93
C ASN A 98 -8.74 1.49 1.47
N LEU A 99 -9.49 0.64 0.75
CA LEU A 99 -9.25 0.35 -0.67
C LEU A 99 -9.22 1.61 -1.54
N LYS A 100 -10.06 2.60 -1.22
CA LYS A 100 -10.09 3.87 -1.95
C LYS A 100 -8.78 4.64 -1.75
N ASP A 101 -8.30 4.72 -0.51
CA ASP A 101 -7.03 5.39 -0.19
C ASP A 101 -5.85 4.71 -0.91
N GLU A 102 -5.78 3.37 -0.93
CA GLU A 102 -4.68 2.67 -1.62
C GLU A 102 -4.71 2.90 -3.13
N LYS A 103 -5.91 2.89 -3.71
CA LYS A 103 -6.08 3.21 -5.14
C LYS A 103 -5.70 4.65 -5.49
N GLU A 104 -5.93 5.59 -4.58
CA GLU A 104 -5.51 6.97 -4.75
C GLU A 104 -3.99 7.11 -4.58
N THR A 105 -3.40 6.44 -3.59
CA THR A 105 -1.95 6.44 -3.35
C THR A 105 -1.20 5.81 -4.52
N LEU A 106 -1.62 4.64 -5.01
CA LEU A 106 -1.03 4.00 -6.18
C LEU A 106 -0.99 4.95 -7.39
N LYS A 107 -2.09 5.63 -7.70
CA LYS A 107 -2.14 6.60 -8.81
C LYS A 107 -1.14 7.75 -8.62
N GLN A 108 -0.99 8.23 -7.39
CA GLN A 108 -0.03 9.29 -7.07
C GLN A 108 1.40 8.80 -7.24
N VAL A 109 1.72 7.60 -6.73
CA VAL A 109 3.04 6.98 -6.84
C VAL A 109 3.41 6.73 -8.29
N GLU A 110 2.52 6.16 -9.10
CA GLU A 110 2.75 5.95 -10.53
C GLU A 110 3.00 7.26 -11.29
N SER A 111 2.26 8.33 -10.95
CA SER A 111 2.45 9.65 -11.54
C SER A 111 3.83 10.23 -11.21
N ILE A 112 4.28 10.07 -9.96
CA ILE A 112 5.61 10.50 -9.51
C ILE A 112 6.68 9.66 -10.22
N SER A 113 6.54 8.34 -10.26
CA SER A 113 7.48 7.43 -10.91
C SER A 113 7.68 7.78 -12.39
N LYS A 114 6.59 8.01 -13.14
CA LYS A 114 6.64 8.47 -14.53
C LYS A 114 7.38 9.79 -14.71
N ARG A 115 7.27 10.70 -13.75
CA ARG A 115 7.97 11.98 -13.77
C ARG A 115 9.48 11.80 -13.52
N LEU A 116 9.85 11.04 -12.49
CA LEU A 116 11.24 10.73 -12.17
C LEU A 116 11.95 10.03 -13.33
N ALA A 117 11.30 9.04 -13.95
CA ALA A 117 11.88 8.31 -15.09
C ALA A 117 12.18 9.24 -16.29
N ARG A 118 11.33 10.25 -16.52
CA ARG A 118 11.56 11.27 -17.56
C ARG A 118 12.67 12.25 -17.20
N GLU A 119 12.85 12.56 -15.93
CA GLU A 119 13.92 13.44 -15.44
C GLU A 119 15.27 12.72 -15.56
N GLN A 120 15.35 11.45 -15.15
CA GLN A 120 16.55 10.61 -15.29
C GLN A 120 16.96 10.45 -16.76
N ALA A 121 16.03 10.09 -17.64
CA ALA A 121 16.32 9.91 -19.06
C ALA A 121 16.85 11.17 -19.76
N LYS A 122 16.56 12.37 -19.22
CA LYS A 122 17.11 13.64 -19.72
C LYS A 122 18.49 13.95 -19.15
N ALA A 123 18.79 13.50 -17.94
CA ALA A 123 20.07 13.70 -17.30
C ALA A 123 21.17 12.80 -17.91
N GLU A 124 20.78 11.65 -18.46
CA GLU A 124 21.67 10.69 -19.13
C GLU A 124 21.87 10.94 -20.64
N ALA A 125 21.14 11.90 -21.23
CA ALA A 125 21.19 12.24 -22.66
C ALA A 125 22.11 13.42 -22.96
#